data_AF-A0A316I9Q9-F1
#
_entry.id   AF-A0A316I9Q9-F1
#
_cell.length_a   1.000
_cell.length_b   1.000
_cell.length_c   1.000
_cell.angle_alpha   90.00
_cell.angle_beta   90.00
_cell.angle_gamma   90.00
#
_symmetry.space_group_name_H-M   'P 1'
#
loop_
_entity.id
_entity.type
_entity.pdbx_description
1 polymer ?
#
loop_
_entity_poly.entity_id
_entity_poly.type
_entity_poly.pdbx_seq_one_letter_code
_entity_poly.pdbx_strand_id
1 'polypeptide(L)'
;MRLAPLWTVSRRGMVSDVDAPKQVNSLSELVDHASAALGPVHAHDPEGPNECLVRSGELIVLPADAPTVRKRLRGVYSHEEIATGAIRMYTKAPDRLRVVDIAREVGATPNHVHLACPIMIGTSRPVVGGHIPDLLGEGTVALLDTPLDAPHGALVAGVLRHHGALVRPFPVLTASGFGDDLTLAAALRATRSLPVVLVASGAYSFNDECPPVLAAAGRNVVASAGNGASSRPWWPAALPAVIAVGASASFSGRGSWVNVVVDGVDVPATVGSRQALCTGTSFAAALHAATLVPVP
;
A
#
# COMPACT_ATOMS: atom_id res chain seq x y z
N MET A 1 -6.30 -13.12 -26.16
CA MET A 1 -5.62 -13.55 -24.92
C MET A 1 -6.28 -12.77 -23.79
N ARG A 2 -7.16 -13.40 -22.99
CA ARG A 2 -7.90 -12.68 -21.94
C ARG A 2 -6.90 -12.33 -20.82
N LEU A 3 -6.79 -11.05 -20.50
CA LEU A 3 -6.06 -10.58 -19.32
C LEU A 3 -6.72 -11.27 -18.10
N ALA A 4 -5.92 -11.92 -17.28
CA ALA A 4 -6.37 -12.37 -15.97
C ALA A 4 -6.77 -11.12 -15.15
N PRO A 5 -7.82 -11.17 -14.30
CA PRO A 5 -8.11 -10.06 -13.39
C PRO A 5 -6.85 -9.66 -12.61
N LEU A 6 -6.65 -8.37 -12.36
CA LEU A 6 -5.46 -7.86 -11.64
C LEU A 6 -5.33 -8.47 -10.24
N TRP A 7 -6.45 -8.96 -9.72
CA TRP A 7 -6.60 -9.73 -8.50
C TRP A 7 -6.69 -11.25 -8.76
N THR A 8 -6.01 -11.80 -9.76
CA THR A 8 -5.82 -13.26 -9.79
C THR A 8 -4.83 -13.67 -8.71
N VAL A 9 -5.36 -14.08 -7.56
CA VAL A 9 -4.75 -15.16 -6.79
C VAL A 9 -4.61 -16.33 -7.75
N SER A 10 -3.39 -16.81 -7.97
CA SER A 10 -3.12 -17.81 -9.00
C SER A 10 -4.05 -19.03 -8.80
N ARG A 11 -4.75 -19.48 -9.85
CA ARG A 11 -5.58 -20.70 -9.82
C ARG A 11 -4.76 -21.99 -9.59
N ARG A 12 -3.44 -21.90 -9.41
CA ARG A 12 -2.53 -23.02 -9.15
C ARG A 12 -1.33 -22.54 -8.33
N GLY A 13 -1.38 -22.67 -7.01
CA GLY A 13 -0.17 -22.55 -6.19
C GLY A 13 -0.50 -22.28 -4.73
N MET A 14 -0.31 -23.31 -3.89
CA MET A 14 -0.41 -23.24 -2.43
C MET A 14 0.41 -22.07 -1.86
N VAL A 15 -0.20 -21.29 -0.97
CA VAL A 15 0.44 -20.24 -0.16
C VAL A 15 -0.05 -20.39 1.28
N SER A 16 0.89 -20.41 2.23
CA SER A 16 0.92 -21.16 3.49
C SER A 16 0.19 -20.58 4.70
N ASP A 17 -0.22 -21.51 5.59
CA ASP A 17 -0.71 -21.34 6.96
C ASP A 17 0.33 -20.77 7.93
N VAL A 18 0.37 -19.44 8.11
CA VAL A 18 0.83 -18.83 9.36
C VAL A 18 -0.03 -17.59 9.60
N ASP A 19 -0.97 -17.71 10.54
CA ASP A 19 -1.92 -16.70 11.01
C ASP A 19 -2.76 -16.05 9.90
N ALA A 20 -3.85 -16.73 9.54
CA ALA A 20 -4.86 -16.25 8.60
C ALA A 20 -5.36 -14.81 8.92
N PRO A 21 -5.25 -13.87 7.97
CA PRO A 21 -6.44 -13.32 7.35
C PRO A 21 -6.87 -14.31 6.28
N LYS A 22 -8.13 -14.75 6.33
CA LYS A 22 -8.75 -15.64 5.35
C LYS A 22 -8.26 -15.32 3.94
N GLN A 23 -7.74 -16.34 3.25
CA GLN A 23 -7.43 -16.28 1.82
C GLN A 23 -8.57 -15.55 1.11
N VAL A 24 -8.25 -14.43 0.48
CA VAL A 24 -9.23 -13.70 -0.31
C VAL A 24 -9.30 -14.39 -1.66
N ASN A 25 -10.31 -15.23 -1.85
CA ASN A 25 -10.48 -16.06 -3.04
C ASN A 25 -11.23 -15.32 -4.16
N SER A 26 -11.77 -14.14 -3.85
CA SER A 26 -12.54 -13.33 -4.79
C SER A 26 -12.44 -11.84 -4.47
N LEU A 27 -12.70 -11.00 -5.48
CA LEU A 27 -12.79 -9.55 -5.30
C LEU A 27 -13.89 -9.15 -4.29
N SER A 28 -14.98 -9.90 -4.20
CA SER A 28 -16.03 -9.64 -3.21
C SER A 28 -15.55 -9.90 -1.78
N GLU A 29 -14.83 -10.99 -1.54
CA GLU A 29 -14.22 -11.23 -0.22
C GLU A 29 -13.20 -10.14 0.14
N LEU A 30 -12.47 -9.61 -0.85
CA LEU A 30 -11.54 -8.50 -0.65
C LEU A 30 -12.28 -7.24 -0.18
N VAL A 31 -13.37 -6.91 -0.88
CA VAL A 31 -14.24 -5.77 -0.58
C VAL A 31 -14.88 -5.93 0.80
N ASP A 32 -15.32 -7.13 1.18
CA ASP A 32 -15.91 -7.40 2.49
C ASP A 32 -14.89 -7.21 3.62
N HIS A 33 -13.68 -7.74 3.46
CA HIS A 33 -12.61 -7.55 4.45
C HIS A 33 -12.16 -6.08 4.55
N ALA A 34 -11.98 -5.41 3.42
CA ALA A 34 -11.67 -3.98 3.40
C ALA A 34 -12.80 -3.16 4.06
N SER A 35 -14.05 -3.54 3.80
CA SER A 35 -15.22 -2.88 4.38
C SER A 35 -15.31 -3.07 5.89
N ALA A 36 -14.96 -4.26 6.40
CA ALA A 36 -14.89 -4.52 7.83
C ALA A 36 -13.76 -3.74 8.52
N ALA A 37 -12.64 -3.53 7.83
CA ALA A 37 -11.46 -2.86 8.38
C ALA A 37 -11.59 -1.32 8.37
N LEU A 38 -12.07 -0.76 7.26
CA LEU A 38 -12.05 0.69 7.05
C LEU A 38 -13.46 1.30 7.16
N GLY A 39 -14.53 0.52 7.05
CA GLY A 39 -15.89 0.99 6.72
C GLY A 39 -16.20 0.82 5.22
N PRO A 40 -17.37 1.21 4.71
CA PRO A 40 -17.83 0.85 3.36
C PRO A 40 -16.80 1.07 2.24
N VAL A 41 -16.44 -0.01 1.53
CA VAL A 41 -15.56 -0.02 0.34
C VAL A 41 -16.31 -0.64 -0.83
N HIS A 42 -15.95 -0.29 -2.06
CA HIS A 42 -16.37 -1.05 -3.24
C HIS A 42 -15.24 -1.12 -4.28
N ALA A 43 -15.37 -2.09 -5.19
CA ALA A 43 -14.53 -2.20 -6.36
C ALA A 43 -15.15 -1.39 -7.52
N HIS A 44 -14.37 -0.48 -8.07
CA HIS A 44 -14.67 0.21 -9.32
C HIS A 44 -14.10 -0.60 -10.50
N ASP A 45 -14.84 -0.63 -11.62
CA ASP A 45 -14.44 -1.28 -12.87
C ASP A 45 -13.87 -2.71 -12.70
N PRO A 46 -14.60 -3.62 -12.03
CA PRO A 46 -14.11 -4.98 -11.77
C PRO A 46 -13.78 -5.70 -13.08
N GLU A 47 -12.61 -6.34 -13.13
CA GLU A 47 -12.00 -6.96 -14.30
C GLU A 47 -11.69 -6.00 -15.48
N GLY A 48 -11.89 -4.70 -15.29
CA GLY A 48 -11.66 -3.67 -16.28
C GLY A 48 -10.29 -3.00 -16.18
N PRO A 49 -9.95 -2.15 -17.17
CA PRO A 49 -8.66 -1.47 -17.22
C PRO A 49 -8.46 -0.45 -16.07
N ASN A 50 -9.53 0.00 -15.42
CA ASN A 50 -9.49 0.96 -14.31
C ASN A 50 -9.80 0.31 -12.96
N GLU A 51 -9.71 -1.02 -12.85
CA GLU A 51 -10.07 -1.75 -11.63
C GLU A 51 -9.35 -1.20 -10.40
N CYS A 52 -10.08 -0.69 -9.41
CA CYS A 52 -9.49 -0.20 -8.17
C CYS A 52 -10.46 -0.30 -7.00
N LEU A 53 -9.93 -0.37 -5.78
CA LEU A 53 -10.74 -0.32 -4.57
C LEU A 53 -10.82 1.11 -4.06
N VAL A 54 -12.03 1.56 -3.72
CA VAL A 54 -12.28 2.91 -3.23
C VAL A 54 -13.21 2.90 -2.03
N ARG A 55 -13.02 3.87 -1.14
CA ARG A 55 -13.92 4.17 -0.02
C ARG A 55 -15.25 4.67 -0.56
N SER A 56 -16.34 4.00 -0.20
CA SER A 56 -17.67 4.26 -0.76
C SER A 56 -18.17 5.65 -0.36
N GLY A 57 -18.27 6.54 -1.35
CA GLY A 57 -18.74 7.91 -1.19
C GLY A 57 -17.73 8.89 -0.61
N GLU A 58 -16.45 8.53 -0.47
CA GLU A 58 -15.41 9.46 -0.03
C GLU A 58 -14.66 10.07 -1.22
N LEU A 59 -14.68 11.39 -1.29
CA LEU A 59 -13.91 12.20 -2.21
C LEU A 59 -12.80 12.93 -1.44
N ILE A 60 -11.64 13.02 -2.06
CA ILE A 60 -10.49 13.80 -1.63
C ILE A 60 -10.39 15.01 -2.53
N VAL A 61 -10.29 16.19 -1.91
CA VAL A 61 -10.20 17.46 -2.61
C VAL A 61 -9.06 18.27 -2.01
N LEU A 62 -8.19 18.81 -2.86
CA LEU A 62 -7.15 19.72 -2.37
C LEU A 62 -7.79 21.05 -1.93
N PRO A 63 -7.24 21.74 -0.90
CA PRO A 63 -7.84 22.98 -0.40
C PRO A 63 -8.05 24.05 -1.48
N ALA A 64 -7.17 24.11 -2.47
CA ALA A 64 -7.26 25.03 -3.60
C ALA A 64 -8.49 24.78 -4.50
N ASP A 65 -8.88 23.52 -4.68
CA ASP A 65 -9.99 23.13 -5.56
C ASP A 65 -11.34 23.10 -4.85
N ALA A 66 -11.33 23.12 -3.51
CA ALA A 66 -12.51 22.96 -2.68
C ALA A 66 -13.66 23.95 -2.97
N PRO A 67 -13.43 25.25 -3.21
CA PRO A 67 -14.52 26.17 -3.58
C PRO A 67 -15.27 25.74 -4.85
N THR A 68 -14.53 25.30 -5.87
CA THR A 68 -15.09 24.84 -7.15
C THR A 68 -15.82 23.52 -6.99
N VAL A 69 -15.20 22.56 -6.29
CA VAL A 69 -15.79 21.23 -6.08
C VAL A 69 -17.05 21.28 -5.23
N ARG A 70 -17.10 22.10 -4.16
CA ARG A 70 -18.32 22.29 -3.35
C ARG A 70 -19.49 22.80 -4.19
N LYS A 71 -19.24 23.73 -5.11
CA LYS A 71 -20.27 24.26 -6.02
C LYS A 71 -20.82 23.15 -6.92
N ARG A 72 -19.93 22.29 -7.45
CA ARG A 72 -20.30 21.19 -8.35
C ARG A 72 -20.99 20.03 -7.62
N LEU A 73 -20.64 19.78 -6.36
CA LEU A 73 -21.25 18.74 -5.52
C LEU A 73 -22.58 19.16 -4.88
N ARG A 74 -23.09 20.37 -5.14
CA ARG A 74 -24.30 20.89 -4.49
C ARG A 74 -25.46 19.92 -4.65
N GLY A 75 -26.00 19.45 -3.52
CA GLY A 75 -27.11 18.49 -3.50
C GLY A 75 -26.71 17.02 -3.56
N VAL A 76 -25.43 16.72 -3.81
CA VAL A 76 -24.86 15.37 -3.90
C VAL A 76 -24.00 15.02 -2.68
N TYR A 77 -23.28 15.99 -2.10
CA TYR A 77 -22.51 15.77 -0.87
C TYR A 77 -23.32 16.05 0.40
N SER A 78 -22.89 15.43 1.51
CA SER A 78 -23.55 15.45 2.82
C SER A 78 -22.79 16.30 3.84
N HIS A 79 -21.49 16.04 4.00
CA HIS A 79 -20.60 16.75 4.91
C HIS A 79 -19.16 16.67 4.42
N GLU A 80 -18.28 17.44 5.05
CA GLU A 80 -16.85 17.46 4.77
C GLU A 80 -16.05 17.50 6.08
N GLU A 81 -14.84 16.96 6.01
CA GLU A 81 -13.88 16.92 7.11
C GLU A 81 -12.54 17.47 6.61
N ILE A 82 -11.92 18.31 7.42
CA ILE A 82 -10.58 18.83 7.13
C ILE A 82 -9.57 17.76 7.53
N ALA A 83 -8.87 17.21 6.55
CA ALA A 83 -7.72 16.36 6.74
C ALA A 83 -6.43 17.18 6.62
N THR A 84 -5.32 16.65 7.08
CA THR A 84 -4.03 17.31 6.90
C THR A 84 -3.83 17.58 5.40
N GLY A 85 -3.73 18.84 4.97
CA GLY A 85 -3.51 19.27 3.58
C GLY A 85 -4.48 18.75 2.51
N ALA A 86 -5.66 18.27 2.90
CA ALA A 86 -6.73 17.86 2.00
C ALA A 86 -8.09 18.03 2.69
N ILE A 87 -9.17 18.01 1.93
CA ILE A 87 -10.53 18.01 2.44
C ILE A 87 -11.17 16.70 2.00
N ARG A 88 -11.64 15.93 2.97
CA ARG A 88 -12.44 14.74 2.70
C ARG A 88 -13.90 15.16 2.60
N MET A 89 -14.55 14.87 1.49
CA MET A 89 -15.96 15.17 1.27
C MET A 89 -16.74 13.87 1.11
N TYR A 90 -17.92 13.80 1.70
CA TYR A 90 -18.74 12.58 1.73
C TYR A 90 -20.00 12.74 0.87
N THR A 91 -20.21 11.87 -0.11
CA THR A 91 -21.44 11.82 -0.90
C THR A 91 -22.61 11.32 -0.05
N LYS A 92 -23.84 11.67 -0.47
CA LYS A 92 -25.07 11.14 0.13
C LYS A 92 -25.19 9.63 -0.13
N ALA A 93 -25.96 8.95 0.71
CA ALA A 93 -26.13 7.49 0.62
C ALA A 93 -26.47 6.94 -0.79
N PRO A 94 -27.37 7.57 -1.58
CA PRO A 94 -27.68 7.08 -2.94
C PRO A 94 -26.52 7.17 -3.93
N ASP A 95 -25.53 8.01 -3.64
CA ASP A 95 -24.44 8.36 -4.56
C ASP A 95 -23.10 7.69 -4.18
N ARG A 96 -23.06 6.90 -3.10
CA ARG A 96 -21.81 6.31 -2.57
C ARG A 96 -21.11 5.36 -3.55
N LEU A 97 -21.88 4.61 -4.33
CA LEU A 97 -21.34 3.67 -5.34
C LEU A 97 -20.96 4.36 -6.65
N ARG A 98 -21.38 5.61 -6.85
CA ARG A 98 -21.04 6.43 -8.02
C ARG A 98 -19.86 7.36 -7.77
N VAL A 99 -19.10 7.13 -6.68
CA VAL A 99 -18.08 8.08 -6.21
C VAL A 99 -17.02 8.37 -7.27
N VAL A 100 -16.63 7.37 -8.06
CA VAL A 100 -15.61 7.55 -9.12
C VAL A 100 -16.16 8.39 -10.28
N ASP A 101 -17.40 8.14 -10.70
CA ASP A 101 -18.05 8.95 -11.74
C ASP A 101 -18.20 10.41 -11.28
N ILE A 102 -18.64 10.60 -10.04
CA ILE A 102 -18.78 11.92 -9.42
C ILE A 102 -17.42 12.60 -9.31
N ALA A 103 -16.37 11.90 -8.87
CA ALA A 103 -15.02 12.44 -8.79
C ALA A 103 -14.58 13.01 -10.14
N ARG A 104 -14.80 12.25 -11.22
CA ARG A 104 -14.49 12.68 -12.59
C ARG A 104 -15.30 13.91 -13.01
N GLU A 105 -16.60 13.92 -12.74
CA GLU A 105 -17.49 15.04 -13.10
C GLU A 105 -17.13 16.34 -12.38
N VAL A 106 -16.74 16.25 -11.12
CA VAL A 106 -16.50 17.45 -10.29
C VAL A 106 -15.04 17.90 -10.29
N GLY A 107 -14.11 17.06 -10.75
CA GLY A 107 -12.67 17.31 -10.66
C GLY A 107 -12.13 17.08 -9.25
N ALA A 108 -12.55 15.98 -8.63
CA ALA A 108 -12.04 15.47 -7.36
C ALA A 108 -11.37 14.10 -7.55
N THR A 109 -10.87 13.52 -6.49
CA THR A 109 -10.26 12.17 -6.49
C THR A 109 -11.04 11.28 -5.53
N PRO A 110 -11.43 10.04 -5.88
CA PRO A 110 -11.98 9.12 -4.90
C PRO A 110 -10.88 8.71 -3.90
N ASN A 111 -11.24 8.41 -2.65
CA ASN A 111 -10.25 7.91 -1.67
C ASN A 111 -9.95 6.43 -1.95
N HIS A 112 -8.77 6.14 -2.51
CA HIS A 112 -8.39 4.76 -2.88
C HIS A 112 -7.96 3.95 -1.66
N VAL A 113 -8.18 2.65 -1.73
CA VAL A 113 -7.77 1.70 -0.70
C VAL A 113 -6.39 1.14 -1.03
N HIS A 114 -5.47 1.28 -0.08
CA HIS A 114 -4.13 0.72 -0.12
C HIS A 114 -4.11 -0.66 0.51
N LEU A 115 -3.30 -1.55 -0.05
CA LEU A 115 -3.11 -2.92 0.44
C LEU A 115 -1.66 -3.16 0.79
N ALA A 116 -1.43 -3.86 1.89
CA ALA A 116 -0.17 -4.57 2.11
C ALA A 116 0.08 -5.47 0.90
N CYS A 117 1.30 -5.48 0.35
CA CYS A 117 1.61 -6.27 -0.85
C CYS A 117 1.41 -7.77 -0.54
N PRO A 118 0.28 -8.39 -0.94
CA PRO A 118 -0.36 -9.44 -0.13
C PRO A 118 0.15 -10.85 -0.45
N ILE A 119 1.39 -10.96 -0.91
CA ILE A 119 2.01 -12.27 -1.08
C ILE A 119 2.96 -12.44 0.09
N MET A 120 2.71 -13.51 0.86
CA MET A 120 3.71 -14.17 1.69
C MET A 120 3.72 -15.63 1.22
N ILE A 121 4.39 -15.93 0.11
CA ILE A 121 4.68 -17.33 -0.28
C ILE A 121 5.82 -17.82 0.60
N GLY A 122 5.51 -18.75 1.50
CA GLY A 122 6.54 -19.39 2.31
C GLY A 122 5.98 -19.84 3.64
N THR A 123 6.04 -21.14 3.90
CA THR A 123 5.96 -21.62 5.29
C THR A 123 6.98 -20.83 6.10
N SER A 124 6.59 -20.24 7.23
CA SER A 124 7.56 -19.95 8.28
C SER A 124 8.15 -21.29 8.69
N ARG A 125 9.17 -21.77 7.97
CA ARG A 125 10.04 -22.80 8.48
C ARG A 125 10.84 -22.10 9.56
N PRO A 126 10.67 -22.47 10.85
CA PRO A 126 11.53 -21.92 11.87
C PRO A 126 12.97 -22.29 11.50
N VAL A 127 13.73 -21.30 11.05
CA VAL A 127 15.18 -21.43 10.98
C VAL A 127 15.66 -21.09 12.38
N VAL A 128 16.21 -22.10 13.07
CA VAL A 128 16.83 -21.90 14.37
C VAL A 128 18.08 -21.04 14.13
N GLY A 129 18.00 -19.77 14.50
CA GLY A 129 19.05 -18.77 14.28
C GLY A 129 19.18 -17.84 15.49
N GLY A 130 20.39 -17.33 15.69
CA GLY A 130 20.78 -16.54 16.86
C GLY A 130 20.13 -15.16 16.96
N HIS A 131 20.12 -14.65 18.19
CA HIS A 131 19.53 -13.41 18.67
C HIS A 131 20.03 -12.14 17.93
N ILE A 132 19.11 -11.30 17.45
CA ILE A 132 19.39 -9.90 17.07
C ILE A 132 18.63 -9.00 18.05
N PRO A 133 19.28 -8.09 18.79
CA PRO A 133 18.60 -7.24 19.76
C PRO A 133 17.58 -6.30 19.12
N ASP A 134 16.46 -6.05 19.81
CA ASP A 134 15.55 -4.96 19.48
C ASP A 134 16.24 -3.61 19.74
N LEU A 135 16.79 -3.01 18.69
CA LEU A 135 17.26 -1.62 18.76
C LEU A 135 16.06 -0.69 18.54
N LEU A 136 15.47 -0.23 19.65
CA LEU A 136 14.54 0.90 19.68
C LEU A 136 15.36 2.19 19.85
N GLY A 137 15.68 2.86 18.74
CA GLY A 137 16.39 4.14 18.69
C GLY A 137 15.91 5.00 17.52
N GLU A 138 16.38 6.24 17.42
CA GLU A 138 16.06 7.18 16.33
C GLU A 138 16.25 6.48 14.96
N GLY A 139 15.13 6.07 14.35
CA GLY A 139 15.15 5.10 13.24
C GLY A 139 15.79 5.64 11.97
N THR A 140 16.68 4.85 11.36
CA THR A 140 17.29 5.14 10.06
C THR A 140 16.30 4.94 8.90
N VAL A 141 15.26 4.12 9.11
CA VAL A 141 14.20 3.85 8.13
C VAL A 141 12.83 4.09 8.78
N ALA A 142 12.01 4.95 8.16
CA ALA A 142 10.59 5.01 8.46
C ALA A 142 9.84 3.94 7.69
N LEU A 143 9.14 3.05 8.39
CA LEU A 143 8.33 1.99 7.78
C LEU A 143 6.85 2.39 7.76
N LEU A 144 6.32 2.61 6.56
CA LEU A 144 4.90 2.88 6.30
C LEU A 144 4.24 1.58 5.84
N ASP A 145 3.61 0.90 6.80
CA ASP A 145 3.00 -0.43 6.63
C ASP A 145 1.89 -0.65 7.69
N THR A 146 1.55 -1.89 8.00
CA THR A 146 0.77 -2.27 9.19
C THR A 146 1.55 -1.97 10.49
N PRO A 147 0.88 -1.93 11.65
CA PRO A 147 1.54 -1.97 12.96
C PRO A 147 2.53 -3.14 13.10
N LEU A 148 3.52 -2.99 14.00
CA LEU A 148 4.55 -4.01 14.25
C LEU A 148 4.04 -5.22 15.06
N ASP A 149 2.86 -5.11 15.68
CA ASP A 149 2.14 -6.24 16.28
C ASP A 149 1.26 -6.98 15.26
N ALA A 150 1.22 -6.52 14.00
CA ALA A 150 0.62 -7.23 12.88
C ALA A 150 1.71 -7.96 12.04
N PRO A 151 1.38 -9.12 11.42
CA PRO A 151 2.39 -9.96 10.77
C PRO A 151 3.22 -9.27 9.69
N HIS A 152 2.59 -8.53 8.76
CA HIS A 152 3.29 -7.98 7.59
C HIS A 152 4.35 -6.95 8.00
N GLY A 153 3.96 -5.93 8.77
CA GLY A 153 4.86 -4.89 9.27
C GLY A 153 5.98 -5.43 10.16
N ALA A 154 5.68 -6.45 10.99
CA ALA A 154 6.69 -7.14 11.78
C ALA A 154 7.75 -7.83 10.89
N LEU A 155 7.32 -8.53 9.85
CA LEU A 155 8.22 -9.26 8.95
C LEU A 155 9.06 -8.30 8.08
N VAL A 156 8.46 -7.24 7.54
CA VAL A 156 9.20 -6.20 6.79
C VAL A 156 10.23 -5.52 7.69
N ALA A 157 9.84 -5.15 8.92
CA ALA A 157 10.78 -4.63 9.90
C ALA A 157 11.89 -5.65 10.25
N GLY A 158 11.55 -6.94 10.30
CA GLY A 158 12.50 -8.03 10.53
C GLY A 158 13.58 -8.13 9.46
N VAL A 159 13.24 -7.95 8.18
CA VAL A 159 14.22 -7.86 7.09
C VAL A 159 15.14 -6.66 7.30
N LEU A 160 14.58 -5.47 7.53
CA LEU A 160 15.35 -4.24 7.76
C LEU A 160 16.33 -4.38 8.94
N ARG A 161 15.84 -4.88 10.08
CA ARG A 161 16.64 -5.09 11.30
C ARG A 161 17.73 -6.11 11.12
N HIS A 162 17.47 -7.19 10.37
CA HIS A 162 18.49 -8.18 10.03
C HIS A 162 19.69 -7.54 9.30
N HIS A 163 19.43 -6.50 8.50
CA HIS A 163 20.45 -5.73 7.79
C HIS A 163 20.94 -4.49 8.56
N GLY A 164 20.71 -4.42 9.89
CA GLY A 164 21.24 -3.37 10.76
C GLY A 164 20.46 -2.05 10.74
N ALA A 165 19.31 -1.99 10.07
CA ALA A 165 18.49 -0.77 10.06
C ALA A 165 17.71 -0.60 11.38
N LEU A 166 17.62 0.63 11.86
CA LEU A 166 16.72 1.01 12.94
C LEU A 166 15.36 1.39 12.35
N VAL A 167 14.31 0.68 12.74
CA VAL A 167 12.98 0.83 12.13
C VAL A 167 12.09 1.70 13.01
N ARG A 168 11.61 2.82 12.46
CA ARG A 168 10.55 3.63 13.06
C ARG A 168 9.22 3.35 12.37
N PRO A 169 8.24 2.71 13.02
CA PRO A 169 6.96 2.39 12.39
C PRO A 169 6.06 3.62 12.30
N PHE A 170 5.38 3.76 11.15
CA PHE A 170 4.28 4.69 10.92
C PHE A 170 3.13 3.87 10.33
N PRO A 171 2.22 3.34 11.16
CA PRO A 171 1.11 2.55 10.67
C PRO A 171 0.23 3.37 9.71
N VAL A 172 0.18 2.96 8.45
CA VAL A 172 -0.70 3.53 7.41
C VAL A 172 -1.76 2.54 6.96
N LEU A 173 -1.63 1.29 7.38
CA LEU A 173 -2.60 0.22 7.20
C LEU A 173 -3.14 -0.24 8.55
N THR A 174 -4.34 -0.81 8.57
CA THR A 174 -4.85 -1.59 9.69
C THR A 174 -4.04 -2.87 9.88
N ALA A 175 -4.22 -3.57 11.00
CA ALA A 175 -3.61 -4.89 11.22
C ALA A 175 -4.02 -5.93 10.15
N SER A 176 -5.17 -5.73 9.49
CA SER A 176 -5.64 -6.55 8.36
C SER A 176 -5.05 -6.15 7.01
N GLY A 177 -4.15 -5.15 6.96
CA GLY A 177 -3.42 -4.78 5.75
C GLY A 177 -4.14 -3.81 4.82
N PHE A 178 -5.17 -3.09 5.29
CA PHE A 178 -5.92 -2.11 4.49
C PHE A 178 -5.67 -0.69 4.98
N GLY A 179 -5.49 0.26 4.07
CA GLY A 179 -5.35 1.68 4.37
C GLY A 179 -5.98 2.55 3.29
N ASP A 180 -5.75 3.86 3.35
CA ASP A 180 -6.32 4.81 2.38
C ASP A 180 -5.34 5.93 1.99
N ASP A 181 -5.67 6.65 0.92
CA ASP A 181 -4.81 7.72 0.36
C ASP A 181 -4.47 8.80 1.39
N LEU A 182 -5.44 9.17 2.24
CA LEU A 182 -5.28 10.26 3.21
C LEU A 182 -4.34 9.87 4.35
N THR A 183 -4.46 8.65 4.85
CA THR A 183 -3.59 8.11 5.90
C THR A 183 -2.15 8.02 5.38
N LEU A 184 -1.96 7.48 4.18
CA LEU A 184 -0.64 7.40 3.56
C LEU A 184 -0.05 8.81 3.29
N ALA A 185 -0.83 9.73 2.75
CA ALA A 185 -0.40 11.11 2.48
C ALA A 185 -0.02 11.88 3.75
N ALA A 186 -0.71 11.64 4.87
CA ALA A 186 -0.35 12.20 6.17
C ALA A 186 1.00 11.67 6.66
N ALA A 187 1.23 10.36 6.58
CA ALA A 187 2.48 9.74 6.99
C ALA A 187 3.66 10.18 6.11
N LEU A 188 3.51 10.20 4.78
CA LEU A 188 4.54 10.67 3.85
C LEU A 188 5.00 12.10 4.16
N ARG A 189 4.08 12.99 4.56
CA ARG A 189 4.44 14.36 4.98
C ARG A 189 5.14 14.40 6.33
N ALA A 190 4.72 13.55 7.27
CA ALA A 190 5.36 13.46 8.58
C ALA A 190 6.78 12.88 8.51
N THR A 191 7.07 12.05 7.49
CA THR A 191 8.37 11.39 7.31
C THR A 191 9.26 12.03 6.26
N ARG A 192 8.85 13.13 5.63
CA ARG A 192 9.58 13.79 4.54
C ARG A 192 11.02 14.22 4.87
N SER A 193 11.32 14.46 6.14
CA SER A 193 12.66 14.85 6.61
C SER A 193 13.54 13.66 6.97
N LEU A 194 13.01 12.43 6.93
CA LEU A 194 13.75 11.22 7.25
C LEU A 194 14.52 10.73 6.00
N PRO A 195 15.72 10.15 6.19
CA PRO A 195 16.62 9.84 5.08
C PRO A 195 16.08 8.72 4.18
N VAL A 196 15.41 7.72 4.76
CA VAL A 196 14.81 6.60 4.05
C VAL A 196 13.40 6.36 4.58
N VAL A 197 12.43 6.33 3.67
CA VAL A 197 11.01 6.05 3.94
C VAL A 197 10.60 4.85 3.09
N LEU A 198 10.36 3.71 3.72
CA LEU A 198 9.88 2.50 3.05
C LEU A 198 8.34 2.45 3.08
N VAL A 199 7.71 2.40 1.91
CA VAL A 199 6.28 2.13 1.74
C VAL A 199 6.11 0.71 1.20
N ALA A 200 5.72 -0.22 2.06
CA ALA A 200 5.58 -1.66 1.73
C ALA A 200 4.15 -2.02 1.24
N SER A 201 3.44 -1.02 0.72
CA SER A 201 2.03 -1.08 0.34
C SER A 201 1.76 -0.18 -0.87
N GLY A 202 0.54 -0.24 -1.39
CA GLY A 202 0.10 0.71 -2.40
C GLY A 202 -1.30 0.42 -2.93
N ALA A 203 -1.66 1.10 -4.01
CA ALA A 203 -2.96 0.97 -4.66
C ALA A 203 -2.88 1.15 -6.18
N TYR A 204 -3.80 0.50 -6.89
CA TYR A 204 -4.21 0.96 -8.22
C TYR A 204 -5.18 2.12 -8.07
N SER A 205 -5.14 3.06 -9.01
CA SER A 205 -6.07 4.19 -9.05
C SER A 205 -6.99 4.13 -10.25
N PHE A 206 -8.10 4.86 -10.20
CA PHE A 206 -8.91 5.09 -11.39
C PHE A 206 -8.09 5.83 -12.46
N ASN A 207 -8.23 5.45 -13.73
CA ASN A 207 -7.46 5.99 -14.87
C ASN A 207 -5.93 5.86 -14.76
N ASP A 208 -5.41 5.08 -13.81
CA ASP A 208 -3.98 4.97 -13.56
C ASP A 208 -3.29 6.33 -13.29
N GLU A 209 -4.03 7.32 -12.81
CA GLU A 209 -3.51 8.64 -12.44
C GLU A 209 -3.08 8.67 -10.96
N CYS A 210 -1.99 9.36 -10.66
CA CYS A 210 -1.56 9.49 -9.26
C CYS A 210 -2.61 10.26 -8.45
N PRO A 211 -3.08 9.72 -7.30
CA PRO A 211 -3.89 10.50 -6.37
C PRO A 211 -3.13 11.80 -5.98
N PRO A 212 -3.70 13.00 -6.21
CA PRO A 212 -2.97 14.26 -6.03
C PRO A 212 -2.37 14.47 -4.63
N VAL A 213 -2.98 13.88 -3.60
CA VAL A 213 -2.46 13.94 -2.22
C VAL A 213 -1.16 13.15 -2.01
N LEU A 214 -0.85 12.19 -2.88
CA LEU A 214 0.39 11.41 -2.85
C LEU A 214 1.51 12.04 -3.68
N ALA A 215 1.18 13.00 -4.56
CA ALA A 215 2.12 13.56 -5.54
C ALA A 215 3.35 14.26 -4.93
N ALA A 216 3.30 14.59 -3.65
CA ALA A 216 4.41 15.22 -2.92
C ALA A 216 5.43 14.20 -2.34
N ALA A 217 5.28 12.90 -2.60
CA ALA A 217 6.26 11.90 -2.16
C ALA A 217 7.66 12.21 -2.74
N GLY A 218 8.67 12.17 -1.87
CA GLY A 218 10.04 12.59 -2.19
C GLY A 218 10.98 11.46 -2.61
N ARG A 219 12.21 11.84 -2.97
CA ARG A 219 13.30 10.93 -3.40
C ARG A 219 13.85 10.02 -2.33
N ASN A 220 13.55 10.33 -1.07
CA ASN A 220 13.84 9.49 0.08
C ASN A 220 12.87 8.30 0.22
N VAL A 221 11.82 8.23 -0.61
CA VAL A 221 10.82 7.18 -0.55
C VAL A 221 11.23 5.99 -1.43
N VAL A 222 11.26 4.81 -0.83
CA VAL A 222 11.36 3.51 -1.51
C VAL A 222 9.99 2.84 -1.40
N ALA A 223 9.42 2.35 -2.49
CA ALA A 223 8.11 1.72 -2.46
C ALA A 223 8.07 0.42 -3.27
N SER A 224 7.39 -0.58 -2.72
CA SER A 224 7.17 -1.87 -3.37
C SER A 224 6.27 -1.75 -4.59
N ALA A 225 6.61 -2.42 -5.69
CA ALA A 225 5.89 -2.36 -6.97
C ALA A 225 4.55 -3.13 -7.01
N GLY A 226 4.13 -3.76 -5.92
CA GLY A 226 2.92 -4.55 -5.87
C GLY A 226 3.08 -5.95 -6.46
N ASN A 227 2.13 -6.83 -6.13
CA ASN A 227 2.23 -8.27 -6.43
C ASN A 227 1.14 -8.78 -7.42
N GLY A 228 0.50 -7.87 -8.15
CA GLY A 228 -0.62 -8.20 -9.04
C GLY A 228 -0.22 -8.64 -10.45
N ALA A 229 1.06 -8.93 -10.70
CA ALA A 229 1.59 -9.27 -12.03
C ALA A 229 1.15 -8.28 -13.14
N SER A 230 1.08 -6.99 -12.80
CA SER A 230 0.50 -5.94 -13.63
C SER A 230 1.55 -4.97 -14.16
N SER A 231 1.24 -4.35 -15.30
CA SER A 231 1.97 -3.17 -15.80
C SER A 231 1.34 -1.83 -15.42
N ARG A 232 0.15 -1.85 -14.81
CA ARG A 232 -0.54 -0.65 -14.36
C ARG A 232 0.29 0.04 -13.26
N PRO A 233 0.36 1.38 -13.25
CA PRO A 233 0.95 2.15 -12.16
C PRO A 233 0.43 1.71 -10.79
N TRP A 234 1.37 1.45 -9.88
CA TRP A 234 1.09 1.12 -8.49
C TRP A 234 1.54 2.28 -7.60
N TRP A 235 0.62 2.97 -6.95
CA TRP A 235 0.92 4.19 -6.19
C TRP A 235 1.24 3.88 -4.73
N PRO A 236 2.26 4.52 -4.12
CA PRO A 236 3.05 5.63 -4.65
C PRO A 236 4.28 5.21 -5.46
N ALA A 237 4.57 3.91 -5.62
CA ALA A 237 5.77 3.44 -6.31
C ALA A 237 5.93 4.03 -7.72
N ALA A 238 4.86 4.16 -8.49
CA ALA A 238 4.90 4.68 -9.84
C ALA A 238 5.19 6.21 -9.95
N LEU A 239 5.34 6.93 -8.83
CA LEU A 239 5.74 8.34 -8.87
C LEU A 239 7.19 8.47 -9.35
N PRO A 240 7.49 9.37 -10.31
CA PRO A 240 8.86 9.55 -10.81
C PRO A 240 9.90 9.93 -9.75
N ALA A 241 9.46 10.52 -8.64
CA ALA A 241 10.32 10.88 -7.52
C ALA A 241 10.57 9.72 -6.55
N VAL A 242 9.79 8.64 -6.59
CA VAL A 242 9.88 7.49 -5.68
C VAL A 242 10.79 6.43 -6.30
N ILE A 243 11.55 5.71 -5.47
CA ILE A 243 12.31 4.53 -5.90
C ILE A 243 11.39 3.31 -5.84
N ALA A 244 10.82 2.96 -7.00
CA ALA A 244 10.00 1.76 -7.17
C ALA A 244 10.85 0.50 -7.21
N VAL A 245 10.54 -0.46 -6.33
CA VAL A 245 11.25 -1.73 -6.22
C VAL A 245 10.33 -2.90 -6.57
N GLY A 246 10.65 -3.57 -7.67
CA GLY A 246 10.07 -4.84 -8.07
C GLY A 246 10.82 -6.04 -7.48
N ALA A 247 10.19 -7.20 -7.56
CA ALA A 247 10.78 -8.50 -7.23
C ALA A 247 11.16 -9.24 -8.52
N SER A 248 12.26 -9.99 -8.48
CA SER A 248 12.65 -10.92 -9.55
C SER A 248 11.73 -12.16 -9.57
N ALA A 249 10.44 -11.94 -9.84
CA ALA A 249 9.40 -12.95 -9.76
C ALA A 249 8.20 -12.61 -10.66
N SER A 250 7.47 -13.64 -11.10
CA SER A 250 6.33 -13.49 -12.03
C SER A 250 5.17 -12.69 -11.47
N PHE A 251 5.02 -12.62 -10.15
CA PHE A 251 3.97 -11.83 -9.49
C PHE A 251 4.30 -10.33 -9.44
N SER A 252 5.55 -9.92 -9.68
CA SER A 252 5.94 -8.52 -9.48
C SER A 252 5.20 -7.58 -10.43
N GLY A 253 4.81 -6.42 -9.90
CA GLY A 253 4.51 -5.25 -10.72
C GLY A 253 5.72 -4.90 -11.61
N ARG A 254 5.43 -4.41 -12.81
CA ARG A 254 6.42 -4.12 -13.86
C ARG A 254 6.04 -2.88 -14.65
N GLY A 255 6.97 -2.32 -15.39
CA GLY A 255 6.72 -1.17 -16.26
C GLY A 255 7.90 -0.21 -16.24
N SER A 256 7.83 0.83 -17.07
CA SER A 256 8.86 1.88 -17.12
C SER A 256 8.99 2.69 -15.82
N TRP A 257 8.01 2.58 -14.93
CA TRP A 257 7.99 3.22 -13.62
C TRP A 257 8.73 2.42 -12.53
N VAL A 258 9.12 1.15 -12.78
CA VAL A 258 9.95 0.37 -11.84
C VAL A 258 11.43 0.75 -12.01
N ASN A 259 12.10 1.14 -10.93
CA ASN A 259 13.50 1.59 -10.98
C ASN A 259 14.49 0.46 -10.71
N VAL A 260 14.18 -0.41 -9.75
CA VAL A 260 15.07 -1.47 -9.27
C VAL A 260 14.31 -2.79 -9.17
N VAL A 261 14.97 -3.89 -9.50
CA VAL A 261 14.45 -5.25 -9.28
C VAL A 261 15.41 -5.97 -8.35
N VAL A 262 14.87 -6.56 -7.29
CA VAL A 262 15.63 -7.29 -6.25
C VAL A 262 15.06 -8.69 -6.08
N ASP A 263 15.85 -9.62 -5.55
CA ASP A 263 15.33 -10.93 -5.15
C ASP A 263 14.31 -10.76 -4.03
N GLY A 264 13.05 -11.05 -4.34
CA GLY A 264 11.91 -10.89 -3.44
C GLY A 264 11.21 -12.21 -3.11
N VAL A 265 11.90 -13.34 -3.30
CA VAL A 265 11.38 -14.70 -3.04
C VAL A 265 12.21 -15.33 -1.93
N ASP A 266 11.53 -15.94 -0.97
CA ASP A 266 12.14 -16.60 0.20
C ASP A 266 13.15 -15.70 0.95
N VAL A 267 12.82 -14.41 1.09
CA VAL A 267 13.62 -13.44 1.84
C VAL A 267 13.53 -13.75 3.34
N PRO A 268 14.65 -13.96 4.04
CA PRO A 268 14.63 -14.24 5.47
C PRO A 268 14.26 -12.98 6.27
N ALA A 269 13.24 -13.10 7.11
CA ALA A 269 12.82 -12.09 8.08
C ALA A 269 12.95 -12.65 9.51
N THR A 270 13.45 -11.83 10.44
CA THR A 270 13.58 -12.20 11.86
C THR A 270 12.62 -11.36 12.72
N VAL A 271 11.74 -12.01 13.49
CA VAL A 271 10.82 -11.36 14.43
C VAL A 271 10.97 -12.02 15.80
N GLY A 272 11.54 -11.28 16.75
CA GLY A 272 11.92 -11.85 18.05
C GLY A 272 12.87 -13.04 17.85
N SER A 273 12.49 -14.22 18.36
CA SER A 273 13.25 -15.46 18.21
C SER A 273 12.86 -16.31 17.00
N ARG A 274 11.95 -15.83 16.15
CA ARG A 274 11.43 -16.57 15.00
C ARG A 274 12.03 -16.04 13.70
N GLN A 275 12.36 -16.95 12.80
CA GLN A 275 12.65 -16.63 11.40
C GLN A 275 11.55 -17.16 10.50
N ALA A 276 11.25 -16.40 9.45
CA ALA A 276 10.33 -16.77 8.39
C ALA A 276 10.96 -16.45 7.02
N LEU A 277 10.58 -17.22 6.00
CA LEU A 277 10.91 -16.91 4.62
C LEU A 277 9.70 -16.21 3.99
N CYS A 278 9.95 -15.05 3.42
CA CYS A 278 8.91 -14.14 2.98
C CYS A 278 9.08 -13.81 1.49
N THR A 279 8.00 -13.87 0.74
CA THR A 279 8.02 -13.64 -0.71
C THR A 279 7.08 -12.53 -1.08
N GLY A 280 7.57 -11.45 -1.68
CA GLY A 280 6.77 -10.29 -2.08
C GLY A 280 7.63 -9.08 -2.43
N THR A 281 7.07 -8.14 -3.19
CA THR A 281 7.75 -6.86 -3.50
C THR A 281 7.99 -6.00 -2.26
N SER A 282 7.21 -6.16 -1.19
CA SER A 282 7.47 -5.53 0.12
C SER A 282 8.81 -5.94 0.71
N PHE A 283 9.17 -7.22 0.62
CA PHE A 283 10.46 -7.74 1.11
C PHE A 283 11.62 -7.36 0.18
N ALA A 284 11.40 -7.36 -1.14
CA ALA A 284 12.37 -6.82 -2.11
C ALA A 284 12.67 -5.33 -1.83
N ALA A 285 11.63 -4.53 -1.58
CA ALA A 285 11.76 -3.12 -1.23
C ALA A 285 12.47 -2.93 0.11
N ALA A 286 12.23 -3.81 1.10
CA ALA A 286 12.94 -3.79 2.37
C ALA A 286 14.44 -4.07 2.21
N LEU A 287 14.81 -5.07 1.41
CA LEU A 287 16.21 -5.35 1.08
C LEU A 287 16.89 -4.15 0.42
N HIS A 288 16.21 -3.51 -0.54
CA HIS A 288 16.74 -2.31 -1.18
C HIS A 288 16.86 -1.12 -0.21
N ALA A 289 15.82 -0.86 0.58
CA ALA A 289 15.84 0.23 1.56
C ALA A 289 16.96 0.07 2.59
N ALA A 290 17.28 -1.17 2.99
CA ALA A 290 18.40 -1.45 3.89
C ALA A 290 19.75 -1.03 3.30
N THR A 291 19.96 -1.10 1.99
CA THR A 291 21.24 -0.66 1.36
C THR A 291 21.39 0.87 1.32
N LEU A 292 20.30 1.61 1.52
CA LEU A 292 20.30 3.07 1.56
C LEU A 292 20.54 3.62 2.98
N VAL A 293 20.54 2.75 4.00
CA VAL A 293 20.83 3.15 5.37
C VAL A 293 22.30 3.54 5.46
N PRO A 294 22.64 4.78 5.87
CA PRO A 294 24.02 5.19 6.07
C PRO A 294 24.68 4.27 7.10
N VAL A 295 25.83 3.70 6.75
CA VAL A 295 26.69 3.01 7.72
C VAL A 295 27.30 4.08 8.63
N PRO A 296 27.29 3.91 9.97
CA PRO A 296 27.90 4.86 10.90
C PRO A 296 29.41 5.03 10.66
#